data_AF-A0A2M7DA81-F1
#
_entry.id   AF-A0A2M7DA81-F1
#
_cell.length_a   1.000
_cell.length_b   1.000
_cell.length_c   1.000
_cell.angle_alpha   90.00
_cell.angle_beta   90.00
_cell.angle_gamma   90.00
#
_symmetry.space_group_name_H-M   'P 1'
#
loop_
_entity.id
_entity.type
_entity.pdbx_description
1 polymer ?
#
loop_
_entity_poly.entity_id
_entity_poly.type
_entity_poly.pdbx_seq_one_letter_code
_entity_poly.pdbx_strand_id
1 'polypeptide(L)'
;MYKDTKIERYELLENIGNKIDTKNVFDIIDNYKEELKKYIFTDIKLIDNKESIEKAFQSRLCIFVSAFLIRSLMLREGLVIALNNNNFPTYYATLKSFLEIPAALGYVTEFIYKNEDYQKIISCINTLIMGNREAGSLYVGKTKSINVLTMFKKLDSVVKDIACEGKTQKECEEIKKRESVLTTIYADVCNFGHPNFFAHLPIGILSKNGIWSAKKNSDGYKRELWSFYMPGFITGIEIIVMLCGLISRNSKVNSFNLLTSKKYFE
;
A
#
# COMPACT_ATOMS: atom_id res chain seq x y z
N MET A 1 -16.26 -14.68 0.56
CA MET A 1 -15.25 -15.74 0.72
C MET A 1 -14.10 -15.40 -0.23
N TYR A 2 -12.90 -15.12 0.27
CA TYR A 2 -11.72 -14.90 -0.57
C TYR A 2 -11.36 -16.19 -1.31
N LYS A 3 -11.07 -16.12 -2.61
CA LYS A 3 -10.78 -17.31 -3.42
C LYS A 3 -9.29 -17.68 -3.43
N ASP A 4 -8.43 -16.92 -2.73
CA ASP A 4 -6.97 -17.08 -2.70
C ASP A 4 -6.41 -17.34 -4.12
N THR A 5 -6.81 -16.52 -5.09
CA THR A 5 -6.46 -16.77 -6.50
C THR A 5 -4.94 -16.66 -6.65
N LYS A 6 -4.32 -17.69 -7.21
CA LYS A 6 -2.89 -17.64 -7.50
C LYS A 6 -2.64 -16.96 -8.84
N ILE A 7 -1.52 -16.25 -8.91
CA ILE A 7 -1.07 -15.67 -10.17
C ILE A 7 -0.63 -16.81 -11.10
N GLU A 8 -1.07 -16.77 -12.35
CA GLU A 8 -0.63 -17.72 -13.37
C GLU A 8 0.87 -17.54 -13.59
N ARG A 9 1.63 -18.61 -13.35
CA ARG A 9 3.08 -18.61 -13.52
C ARG A 9 3.42 -18.75 -15.01
N TYR A 10 4.40 -17.98 -15.46
CA TYR A 10 4.94 -18.10 -16.82
C TYR A 10 6.43 -17.83 -16.84
N GLU A 11 7.10 -18.38 -17.85
CA GLU A 11 8.51 -18.14 -18.08
C GLU A 11 8.74 -16.69 -18.51
N LEU A 12 9.43 -15.95 -17.65
CA LEU A 12 10.02 -14.69 -18.02
C LEU A 12 11.36 -15.01 -18.69
N LEU A 13 11.41 -14.91 -20.02
CA LEU A 13 12.67 -15.08 -20.75
C LEU A 13 13.73 -14.14 -20.14
N GLU A 14 14.93 -14.66 -19.86
CA GLU A 14 16.07 -14.01 -19.19
C GLU A 14 16.67 -12.78 -19.93
N ASN A 15 15.90 -12.06 -20.74
CA ASN A 15 16.41 -11.07 -21.69
C ASN A 15 16.49 -9.63 -21.17
N ILE A 16 16.54 -9.44 -19.85
CA ILE A 16 16.91 -8.15 -19.26
C ILE A 16 18.08 -8.45 -18.34
N GLY A 17 19.25 -7.86 -18.60
CA GLY A 17 20.53 -8.17 -17.96
C GLY A 17 20.62 -8.01 -16.43
N ASN A 18 19.50 -7.89 -15.74
CA ASN A 18 19.36 -8.08 -14.31
C ASN A 18 18.52 -9.34 -14.09
N LYS A 19 19.12 -10.38 -13.51
CA LYS A 19 18.40 -11.54 -12.96
C LYS A 19 17.47 -11.06 -11.85
N ILE A 20 16.27 -10.60 -12.21
CA ILE A 20 15.16 -10.53 -11.27
C ILE A 20 14.82 -11.99 -11.00
N ASP A 21 14.95 -12.43 -9.75
CA ASP A 21 14.51 -13.78 -9.38
C ASP A 21 12.99 -13.83 -9.39
N THR A 22 12.44 -14.21 -10.53
CA THR A 22 11.01 -14.19 -10.81
C THR A 22 10.24 -15.20 -9.96
N LYS A 23 10.89 -16.27 -9.46
CA LYS A 23 10.28 -17.20 -8.51
C LYS A 23 9.93 -16.51 -7.19
N ASN A 24 10.83 -15.67 -6.69
CA ASN A 24 10.63 -14.94 -5.44
C ASN A 24 9.43 -13.97 -5.53
N VAL A 25 9.19 -13.37 -6.70
CA VAL A 25 8.09 -12.42 -6.91
C VAL A 25 6.70 -13.07 -6.81
N PHE A 26 6.50 -14.20 -7.50
CA PHE A 26 5.22 -14.90 -7.46
C PHE A 26 4.89 -15.36 -6.03
N ASP A 27 5.90 -15.86 -5.32
CA ASP A 27 5.74 -16.34 -3.96
C ASP A 27 5.39 -15.21 -2.98
N ILE A 28 5.96 -14.00 -3.14
CA ILE A 28 5.56 -12.81 -2.36
C ILE A 28 4.07 -12.51 -2.53
N ILE A 29 3.54 -12.58 -3.75
CA ILE A 29 2.14 -12.25 -4.06
C ILE A 29 1.19 -13.35 -3.59
N ASP A 30 1.56 -14.61 -3.79
CA ASP A 30 0.76 -15.76 -3.38
C ASP A 30 0.72 -15.91 -1.85
N ASN A 31 1.83 -15.64 -1.16
CA ASN A 31 1.92 -15.77 0.30
C ASN A 31 1.49 -14.51 1.08
N TYR A 32 1.15 -13.42 0.39
CA TYR A 32 0.81 -12.13 1.02
C TYR A 32 -0.25 -12.24 2.13
N LYS A 33 -1.28 -13.07 1.93
CA LYS A 33 -2.32 -13.33 2.93
C LYS A 33 -1.75 -13.92 4.21
N GLU A 34 -0.84 -14.89 4.08
CA GLU A 34 -0.22 -15.56 5.23
C GLU A 34 0.66 -14.61 6.03
N GLU A 35 1.33 -13.67 5.36
CA GLU A 35 2.11 -12.62 6.03
C GLU A 35 1.23 -11.65 6.82
N LEU A 36 0.05 -11.32 6.29
CA LEU A 36 -0.84 -10.34 6.90
C LEU A 36 -1.77 -10.89 7.98
N LYS A 37 -2.11 -12.19 7.94
CA LYS A 37 -3.16 -12.75 8.82
C LYS A 37 -2.97 -12.40 10.29
N LYS A 38 -1.70 -12.33 10.74
CA LYS A 38 -1.31 -12.02 12.12
C LYS A 38 -1.62 -10.59 12.58
N TYR A 39 -1.94 -9.69 11.65
CA TYR A 39 -2.23 -8.29 11.90
C TYR A 39 -3.71 -7.92 11.72
N ILE A 40 -4.58 -8.89 11.36
CA ILE A 40 -6.00 -8.66 11.05
C ILE A 40 -6.86 -9.24 12.16
N PHE A 41 -7.57 -8.36 12.87
CA PHE A 41 -8.46 -8.71 13.99
C PHE A 41 -9.93 -8.64 13.55
N THR A 42 -10.79 -9.53 14.05
CA THR A 42 -12.23 -9.54 13.67
C THR A 42 -13.17 -9.02 14.70
N ASP A 43 -12.96 -9.35 15.97
CA ASP A 43 -13.76 -8.77 17.02
C ASP A 43 -12.88 -7.73 17.66
N ILE A 44 -13.15 -6.46 17.36
CA ILE A 44 -12.43 -5.34 17.93
C ILE A 44 -13.39 -4.61 18.85
N LYS A 45 -13.09 -4.58 20.14
CA LYS A 45 -13.90 -3.82 21.11
C LYS A 45 -13.80 -2.33 20.80
N LEU A 46 -14.91 -1.73 20.37
CA LEU A 46 -14.99 -0.28 20.22
C LEU A 46 -15.03 0.38 21.58
N ILE A 47 -14.06 1.26 21.84
CA ILE A 47 -13.94 1.99 23.09
C ILE A 47 -14.72 3.32 23.00
N ASP A 48 -15.49 3.62 24.05
CA ASP A 48 -16.21 4.88 24.24
C ASP A 48 -15.37 5.90 25.05
N ASN A 49 -15.97 7.04 25.40
CA ASN A 49 -15.31 8.11 26.15
C ASN A 49 -15.08 7.80 27.64
N LYS A 50 -15.42 6.60 28.12
CA LYS A 50 -15.29 6.21 29.53
C LYS A 50 -14.00 5.45 29.85
N GLU A 51 -13.30 4.94 28.84
CA GLU A 51 -12.01 4.26 29.04
C GLU A 51 -10.81 5.20 28.76
N SER A 52 -9.61 4.75 29.10
CA SER A 52 -8.39 5.55 28.91
C SER A 52 -8.13 5.86 27.43
N ILE A 53 -7.48 7.00 27.18
CA ILE A 53 -7.11 7.41 25.83
C ILE A 53 -6.21 6.39 25.11
N GLU A 54 -5.40 5.67 25.87
CA GLU A 54 -4.51 4.61 25.36
C GLU A 54 -5.31 3.45 24.78
N LYS A 55 -6.36 3.02 25.49
CA LYS A 55 -7.30 2.01 25.00
C LYS A 55 -8.09 2.53 23.80
N ALA A 56 -8.51 3.79 23.81
CA ALA A 56 -9.18 4.39 22.66
C ALA A 56 -8.26 4.38 21.42
N PHE A 57 -6.99 4.76 21.58
CA PHE A 57 -5.96 4.71 20.54
C PHE A 57 -5.79 3.29 20.00
N GLN A 58 -5.56 2.31 20.87
CA GLN A 58 -5.39 0.92 20.47
C GLN A 58 -6.60 0.40 19.69
N SER A 59 -7.83 0.71 20.12
CA SER A 59 -9.03 0.25 19.41
C SER A 59 -9.12 0.86 18.02
N ARG A 60 -8.85 2.17 17.89
CA ARG A 60 -8.87 2.87 16.60
C ARG A 60 -7.78 2.37 15.66
N LEU A 61 -6.58 2.08 16.20
CA LEU A 61 -5.49 1.52 15.43
C LEU A 61 -5.79 0.09 14.95
N CYS A 62 -6.36 -0.78 15.81
CA CYS A 62 -6.79 -2.12 15.40
C CYS A 62 -7.80 -2.08 14.25
N ILE A 63 -8.81 -1.19 14.35
CA ILE A 63 -9.82 -1.01 13.30
C ILE A 63 -9.17 -0.52 12.02
N PHE A 64 -8.34 0.51 12.12
CA PHE A 64 -7.62 1.10 10.99
C PHE A 64 -6.80 0.06 10.24
N VAL A 65 -5.89 -0.63 10.96
CA VAL A 65 -5.00 -1.63 10.37
C VAL A 65 -5.83 -2.77 9.78
N SER A 66 -6.76 -3.36 10.54
CA SER A 66 -7.55 -4.50 10.06
C SER A 66 -8.39 -4.15 8.82
N ALA A 67 -9.05 -2.98 8.81
CA ALA A 67 -9.85 -2.55 7.67
C ALA A 67 -9.02 -2.34 6.40
N PHE A 68 -7.85 -1.69 6.52
CA PHE A 68 -6.96 -1.44 5.39
C PHE A 68 -6.30 -2.72 4.88
N LEU A 69 -5.94 -3.65 5.76
CA LEU A 69 -5.38 -4.95 5.37
C LEU A 69 -6.42 -5.87 4.73
N ILE A 70 -7.65 -5.90 5.24
CA ILE A 70 -8.74 -6.61 4.55
C ILE A 70 -8.94 -6.02 3.15
N ARG A 71 -8.99 -4.70 3.03
CA ARG A 71 -9.09 -4.03 1.72
C ARG A 71 -7.91 -4.38 0.80
N SER A 72 -6.68 -4.47 1.32
CA SER A 72 -5.51 -4.82 0.52
C SER A 72 -5.58 -6.25 -0.03
N LEU A 73 -6.14 -7.19 0.74
CA LEU A 73 -6.39 -8.55 0.25
C LEU A 73 -7.44 -8.58 -0.87
N MET A 74 -8.51 -7.77 -0.79
CA MET A 74 -9.49 -7.65 -1.89
C MET A 74 -8.88 -7.08 -3.15
N LEU A 75 -8.08 -6.03 -2.99
CA LEU A 75 -7.41 -5.37 -4.10
C LEU A 75 -6.35 -6.27 -4.73
N ARG A 76 -5.58 -7.02 -3.93
CA ARG A 76 -4.65 -8.04 -4.41
C ARG A 76 -5.36 -9.10 -5.24
N GLU A 77 -6.52 -9.59 -4.79
CA GLU A 77 -7.32 -10.55 -5.56
C GLU A 77 -7.75 -9.97 -6.91
N GLY A 78 -8.25 -8.73 -6.93
CA GLY A 78 -8.62 -8.02 -8.15
C GLY A 78 -7.44 -7.83 -9.11
N LEU A 79 -6.26 -7.50 -8.57
CA LEU A 79 -5.02 -7.38 -9.34
C LEU A 79 -4.62 -8.70 -9.98
N VAL A 80 -4.64 -9.81 -9.23
CA VAL A 80 -4.27 -11.12 -9.76
C VAL A 80 -5.26 -11.61 -10.81
N ILE A 81 -6.56 -11.44 -10.59
CA ILE A 81 -7.58 -11.76 -11.61
C ILE A 81 -7.37 -10.92 -12.87
N ALA A 82 -7.09 -9.62 -12.73
CA ALA A 82 -6.82 -8.75 -13.85
C ALA A 82 -5.54 -9.16 -14.62
N LEU A 83 -4.48 -9.55 -13.91
CA LEU A 83 -3.25 -10.06 -14.51
C LEU A 83 -3.48 -11.36 -15.30
N ASN A 84 -4.14 -12.34 -14.69
CA ASN A 84 -4.41 -13.63 -15.34
C ASN A 84 -5.28 -13.45 -16.59
N ASN A 85 -6.27 -12.56 -16.53
CA ASN A 85 -7.16 -12.25 -17.66
C ASN A 85 -6.59 -11.23 -18.66
N ASN A 86 -5.38 -10.72 -18.47
CA ASN A 86 -4.79 -9.65 -19.30
C ASN A 86 -5.65 -8.36 -19.36
N ASN A 87 -6.36 -8.02 -18.29
CA ASN A 87 -7.22 -6.83 -18.22
C ASN A 87 -6.46 -5.64 -17.58
N PHE A 88 -5.67 -4.96 -18.39
CA PHE A 88 -4.75 -3.91 -17.93
C PHE A 88 -5.43 -2.67 -17.36
N PRO A 89 -6.51 -2.11 -17.96
CA PRO A 89 -7.20 -0.97 -17.36
C PRO A 89 -7.68 -1.26 -15.94
N THR A 90 -8.23 -2.46 -15.71
CA THR A 90 -8.63 -2.90 -14.38
C THR A 90 -7.44 -3.10 -13.46
N TYR A 91 -6.32 -3.65 -13.96
CA TYR A 91 -5.09 -3.77 -13.18
C TYR A 91 -4.61 -2.41 -12.66
N TYR A 92 -4.48 -1.39 -13.51
CA TYR A 92 -4.00 -0.06 -13.09
C TYR A 92 -4.96 0.65 -12.14
N ALA A 93 -6.27 0.60 -12.43
CA ALA A 93 -7.27 1.17 -11.55
C ALA A 93 -7.19 0.54 -10.15
N THR A 94 -7.01 -0.77 -10.09
CA THR A 94 -6.89 -1.51 -8.83
C THR A 94 -5.54 -1.24 -8.15
N LEU A 95 -4.44 -1.14 -8.91
CA LEU A 95 -3.09 -0.92 -8.39
C LEU A 95 -2.97 0.45 -7.74
N LYS A 96 -3.60 1.47 -8.36
CA LYS A 96 -3.71 2.81 -7.76
C LYS A 96 -4.34 2.73 -6.38
N SER A 97 -5.50 2.09 -6.26
CA SER A 97 -6.18 1.90 -4.98
C SER A 97 -5.39 1.02 -4.00
N PHE A 98 -4.61 0.05 -4.51
CA PHE A 98 -3.75 -0.78 -3.68
C PHE A 98 -2.60 0.02 -3.07
N LEU A 99 -1.95 0.90 -3.84
CA LEU A 99 -0.86 1.76 -3.38
C LEU A 99 -1.31 2.83 -2.36
N GLU A 100 -2.60 3.18 -2.31
CA GLU A 100 -3.14 4.03 -1.25
C GLU A 100 -3.11 3.36 0.14
N ILE A 101 -3.07 2.02 0.19
CA ILE A 101 -2.98 1.27 1.46
C ILE A 101 -1.64 1.53 2.19
N PRO A 102 -0.46 1.27 1.59
CA PRO A 102 0.81 1.58 2.26
C PRO A 102 0.95 3.08 2.51
N ALA A 103 0.38 3.96 1.67
CA ALA A 103 0.39 5.39 1.92
C ALA A 103 -0.34 5.77 3.22
N ALA A 104 -1.57 5.24 3.42
CA ALA A 104 -2.33 5.47 4.64
C ALA A 104 -1.64 4.87 5.87
N LEU A 105 -1.14 3.62 5.76
CA LEU A 105 -0.38 2.99 6.84
C LEU A 105 0.87 3.81 7.19
N GLY A 106 1.65 4.23 6.20
CA GLY A 106 2.85 5.04 6.37
C GLY A 106 2.57 6.39 7.01
N TYR A 107 1.46 7.02 6.64
CA TYR A 107 0.99 8.25 7.26
C TYR A 107 0.76 8.07 8.76
N VAL A 108 0.05 7.02 9.20
CA VAL A 108 -0.17 6.75 10.63
C VAL A 108 1.13 6.32 11.33
N THR A 109 1.95 5.48 10.69
CA THR A 109 3.25 5.03 11.21
C THR A 109 4.16 6.21 11.55
N GLU A 110 4.21 7.25 10.71
CA GLU A 110 5.05 8.41 10.97
C GLU A 110 4.71 9.08 12.31
N PHE A 111 3.42 9.27 12.62
CA PHE A 111 3.00 9.89 13.90
C PHE A 111 3.33 8.98 15.08
N ILE A 112 3.13 7.67 14.94
CA ILE A 112 3.46 6.68 15.96
C ILE A 112 4.97 6.70 16.25
N TYR A 113 5.80 6.70 15.20
CA TYR A 113 7.27 6.68 15.31
C TYR A 113 7.86 7.99 15.82
N LYS A 114 7.22 9.13 15.51
CA LYS A 114 7.58 10.42 16.09
C LYS A 114 7.08 10.62 17.53
N ASN A 115 6.51 9.58 18.13
CA ASN A 115 5.97 9.60 19.50
C ASN A 115 4.94 10.72 19.74
N GLU A 116 4.17 11.08 18.71
CA GLU A 116 3.10 12.08 18.85
C GLU A 116 2.06 11.66 19.89
N ASP A 117 1.34 12.64 20.45
CA ASP A 117 0.32 12.40 21.46
C ASP A 117 -0.83 11.50 20.96
N TYR A 118 -1.42 10.71 21.86
CA TYR A 118 -2.51 9.80 21.51
C TYR A 118 -3.71 10.52 20.88
N GLN A 119 -4.06 11.73 21.35
CA GLN A 119 -5.17 12.50 20.76
C GLN A 119 -4.90 12.84 19.31
N LYS A 120 -3.66 13.25 18.99
CA LYS A 120 -3.26 13.57 17.63
C LYS A 120 -3.33 12.35 16.72
N ILE A 121 -2.83 11.20 17.19
CA ILE A 121 -2.86 9.96 16.39
C ILE A 121 -4.30 9.47 16.18
N ILE A 122 -5.15 9.52 17.21
CA ILE A 122 -6.58 9.16 17.10
C ILE A 122 -7.28 10.08 16.10
N SER A 123 -7.04 11.39 16.18
CA SER A 123 -7.63 12.37 15.25
C SER A 123 -7.20 12.11 13.80
N CYS A 124 -5.93 11.79 13.60
CA CYS A 124 -5.37 11.36 12.31
C CYS A 124 -6.08 10.10 11.77
N ILE A 125 -6.17 9.04 12.57
CA ILE A 125 -6.83 7.79 12.20
C ILE A 125 -8.31 8.03 11.86
N ASN A 126 -9.03 8.79 12.69
CA ASN A 126 -10.44 9.11 12.45
C ASN A 126 -10.63 9.88 11.14
N THR A 127 -9.73 10.82 10.82
CA THR A 127 -9.77 11.55 9.55
C THR A 127 -9.60 10.61 8.35
N LEU A 128 -8.69 9.64 8.43
CA LEU A 128 -8.48 8.64 7.38
C LEU A 128 -9.65 7.68 7.20
N ILE A 129 -10.26 7.21 8.29
CA ILE A 129 -11.36 6.24 8.24
C ILE A 129 -12.68 6.92 7.84
N MET A 130 -12.95 8.13 8.33
CA MET A 130 -14.25 8.77 8.17
C MET A 130 -14.35 9.62 6.90
N GLY A 131 -13.22 10.06 6.33
CA GLY A 131 -13.20 10.88 5.12
C GLY A 131 -14.04 12.16 5.25
N ASN A 132 -14.62 12.61 4.13
CA ASN A 132 -15.53 13.76 4.08
C ASN A 132 -16.93 13.32 4.53
N ARG A 133 -17.15 13.11 5.83
CA ARG A 133 -18.51 13.03 6.39
C ARG A 133 -18.98 14.43 6.80
N GLU A 134 -20.24 14.73 6.51
CA GLU A 134 -20.90 15.90 7.11
C GLU A 134 -20.94 15.75 8.62
N ALA A 135 -20.84 16.88 9.33
CA ALA A 135 -20.96 16.93 10.77
C ALA A 135 -22.33 16.37 11.19
N GLY A 136 -22.34 15.22 11.85
CA GLY A 136 -23.54 14.69 12.50
C GLY A 136 -23.84 15.38 13.83
N SER A 137 -24.92 14.99 14.48
CA SER A 137 -25.41 15.53 15.78
C SER A 137 -24.43 15.47 16.96
N LEU A 138 -23.24 14.90 16.78
CA LEU A 138 -22.23 14.68 17.82
C LEU A 138 -20.94 15.47 17.61
N TYR A 139 -20.79 16.29 16.55
CA TYR A 139 -19.51 16.94 16.23
C TYR A 139 -19.66 18.33 15.56
N VAL A 140 -18.69 19.22 15.80
CA VAL A 140 -18.60 20.56 15.18
C VAL A 140 -17.49 20.57 14.13
N GLY A 141 -17.81 20.86 12.87
CA GLY A 141 -16.84 21.20 11.80
C GLY A 141 -16.73 20.22 10.63
N LYS A 142 -16.09 20.64 9.53
CA LYS A 142 -15.72 19.80 8.39
C LYS A 142 -14.36 19.14 8.64
N THR A 143 -14.28 17.82 8.66
CA THR A 143 -12.99 17.13 8.65
C THR A 143 -12.44 17.17 7.22
N LYS A 144 -11.36 17.91 6.99
CA LYS A 144 -10.74 18.03 5.65
C LYS A 144 -10.02 16.72 5.31
N SER A 145 -10.37 16.08 4.20
CA SER A 145 -9.69 14.88 3.72
C SER A 145 -8.18 15.11 3.55
N ILE A 146 -7.38 14.12 3.93
CA ILE A 146 -5.93 14.11 3.72
C ILE A 146 -5.64 13.82 2.24
N ASN A 147 -4.80 14.64 1.61
CA ASN A 147 -4.40 14.45 0.23
C ASN A 147 -3.50 13.21 0.08
N VAL A 148 -3.73 12.39 -0.94
CA VAL A 148 -2.98 11.15 -1.18
C VAL A 148 -1.48 11.38 -1.35
N LEU A 149 -1.06 12.44 -2.05
CA LEU A 149 0.36 12.78 -2.18
C LEU A 149 0.99 13.15 -0.83
N THR A 150 0.21 13.75 0.08
CA THR A 150 0.69 13.99 1.45
C THR A 150 0.95 12.66 2.16
N MET A 151 0.08 11.67 1.99
CA MET A 151 0.30 10.33 2.56
C MET A 151 1.56 9.68 2.00
N PHE A 152 1.79 9.74 0.69
CA PHE A 152 3.01 9.23 0.07
C PHE A 152 4.28 9.95 0.55
N LYS A 153 4.26 11.27 0.70
CA LYS A 153 5.39 12.02 1.24
C LYS A 153 5.75 11.57 2.67
N LYS A 154 4.75 11.28 3.50
CA LYS A 154 5.00 10.77 4.86
C LYS A 154 5.53 9.34 4.82
N LEU A 155 4.97 8.49 3.96
CA LEU A 155 5.48 7.13 3.73
C LEU A 155 6.95 7.15 3.28
N ASP A 156 7.31 8.00 2.31
CA ASP A 156 8.70 8.14 1.86
C ASP A 156 9.62 8.59 2.99
N SER A 157 9.17 9.50 3.87
CA SER A 157 9.93 9.89 5.06
C SER A 157 10.22 8.68 5.96
N VAL A 158 9.19 7.87 6.25
CA VAL A 158 9.32 6.67 7.08
C VAL A 158 10.32 5.69 6.46
N VAL A 159 10.18 5.39 5.17
CA VAL A 159 11.08 4.46 4.46
C VAL A 159 12.52 4.97 4.44
N LYS A 160 12.72 6.27 4.23
CA LYS A 160 14.06 6.88 4.26
C LYS A 160 14.67 6.85 5.66
N ASP A 161 13.87 7.09 6.70
CA ASP A 161 14.35 7.04 8.09
C ASP A 161 14.77 5.62 8.48
N ILE A 162 14.02 4.59 8.07
CA ILE A 162 14.41 3.18 8.26
C ILE A 162 15.71 2.86 7.51
N ALA A 163 15.85 3.32 6.26
CA ALA A 163 17.07 3.09 5.48
C ALA A 163 18.31 3.78 6.08
N CYS A 164 18.12 4.77 6.96
CA CYS A 164 19.18 5.44 7.72
C CYS A 164 19.59 4.69 9.00
N GLU A 165 18.83 3.67 9.44
CA GLU A 165 19.17 2.93 10.66
C GLU A 165 20.50 2.18 10.50
N GLY A 166 21.40 2.36 11.48
CA GLY A 166 22.74 1.75 11.47
C GLY A 166 23.71 2.32 10.43
N LYS A 167 23.37 3.46 9.81
CA LYS A 167 24.21 4.17 8.84
C LYS A 167 24.91 5.38 9.45
N THR A 168 26.01 5.81 8.84
CA THR A 168 26.70 7.05 9.21
C THR A 168 25.88 8.28 8.80
N GLN A 169 26.11 9.42 9.45
CA GLN A 169 25.40 10.67 9.11
C GLN A 169 25.51 11.03 7.62
N LYS A 170 26.70 10.87 7.02
CA LYS A 170 26.95 11.14 5.61
C LYS A 170 26.12 10.24 4.69
N GLU A 171 25.99 8.95 5.02
CA GLU A 171 25.15 8.01 4.26
C GLU A 171 23.67 8.37 4.40
N CYS A 172 23.21 8.74 5.60
CA CYS A 172 21.84 9.17 5.86
C CYS A 172 21.46 10.42 5.05
N GLU A 173 22.35 11.41 4.98
CA GLU A 173 22.15 12.62 4.18
C GLU A 173 21.99 12.28 2.69
N GLU A 174 22.80 11.37 2.16
CA GLU A 174 22.68 10.91 0.78
C GLU A 174 21.37 10.16 0.53
N ILE A 175 20.94 9.27 1.44
CA ILE A 175 19.66 8.56 1.35
C ILE A 175 18.49 9.56 1.35
N LYS A 176 18.53 10.57 2.22
CA LYS A 176 17.44 11.56 2.35
C LYS A 176 17.31 12.46 1.12
N LYS A 177 18.41 12.71 0.40
CA LYS A 177 18.43 13.44 -0.88
C LYS A 177 17.87 12.64 -2.06
N ARG A 178 17.86 11.30 -1.97
CA ARG A 178 17.31 10.46 -3.07
C ARG A 178 15.85 10.75 -3.31
N GLU A 179 15.44 10.52 -4.56
CA GLU A 179 14.05 10.69 -4.98
C GLU A 179 13.10 9.82 -4.14
N SER A 180 11.89 10.34 -3.97
CA SER A 180 10.78 9.71 -3.25
C SER A 180 10.17 8.58 -4.08
N VAL A 181 10.79 7.40 -4.01
CA VAL A 181 10.46 6.21 -4.83
C VAL A 181 8.95 5.92 -4.86
N LEU A 182 8.25 6.06 -3.73
CA LEU A 182 6.84 5.68 -3.65
C LEU A 182 5.91 6.74 -4.21
N THR A 183 6.27 8.00 -4.03
CA THR A 183 5.61 9.10 -4.73
C THR A 183 5.77 8.94 -6.26
N THR A 184 6.95 8.57 -6.74
CA THR A 184 7.22 8.34 -8.17
C THR A 184 6.42 7.15 -8.70
N ILE A 185 6.44 6.00 -8.01
CA ILE A 185 5.64 4.82 -8.38
C ILE A 185 4.13 5.18 -8.47
N TYR A 186 3.61 5.94 -7.49
CA TYR A 186 2.21 6.34 -7.50
C TYR A 186 1.87 7.30 -8.65
N ALA A 187 2.77 8.24 -8.96
CA ALA A 187 2.60 9.15 -10.09
C ALA A 187 2.56 8.38 -11.42
N ASP A 188 3.45 7.40 -11.60
CA ASP A 188 3.49 6.55 -12.79
C ASP A 188 2.19 5.77 -12.96
N VAL A 189 1.71 5.11 -11.90
CA VAL A 189 0.44 4.37 -11.93
C VAL A 189 -0.75 5.29 -12.23
N CYS A 190 -0.77 6.51 -11.68
CA CYS A 190 -1.82 7.49 -11.97
C CYS A 190 -1.79 7.97 -13.41
N ASN A 191 -0.60 8.08 -14.02
CA ASN A 191 -0.47 8.46 -15.42
C ASN A 191 -1.09 7.40 -16.34
N PHE A 192 -0.94 6.12 -16.06
CA PHE A 192 -1.55 5.07 -16.90
C PHE A 192 -3.05 4.86 -16.62
N GLY A 193 -3.51 5.14 -15.40
CA GLY A 193 -4.93 5.05 -15.02
C GLY A 193 -5.80 6.23 -15.45
N HIS A 194 -5.22 7.28 -16.05
CA HIS A 194 -5.94 8.46 -16.53
C HIS A 194 -5.78 8.60 -18.05
N PRO A 195 -6.80 9.07 -18.79
CA PRO A 195 -6.71 9.27 -20.23
C PRO A 195 -5.79 10.47 -20.52
N ASN A 196 -4.48 10.25 -20.50
CA ASN A 196 -3.46 11.21 -20.89
C ASN A 196 -2.59 10.62 -22.00
N PHE A 197 -1.67 11.43 -22.54
CA PHE A 197 -0.80 11.00 -23.63
C PHE A 197 -0.05 9.71 -23.25
N PHE A 198 0.52 9.57 -22.06
CA PHE A 198 1.27 8.35 -21.72
C PHE A 198 0.40 7.08 -21.59
N ALA A 199 -0.91 7.21 -21.39
CA ALA A 199 -1.83 6.08 -21.30
C ALA A 199 -2.02 5.29 -22.61
N HIS A 200 -1.51 5.78 -23.75
CA HIS A 200 -1.51 5.00 -25.00
C HIS A 200 -0.36 3.98 -25.09
N LEU A 201 0.70 4.13 -24.30
CA LEU A 201 1.89 3.27 -24.35
C LEU A 201 1.63 1.83 -23.85
N PRO A 202 0.75 1.60 -22.85
CA PRO A 202 0.32 0.27 -22.46
C PRO A 202 -0.54 -0.46 -23.48
N ILE A 203 -1.04 0.21 -24.54
CA ILE A 203 -1.94 -0.38 -25.55
C ILE A 203 -1.47 -0.16 -27.00
N GLY A 204 -0.30 0.47 -27.19
CA GLY A 204 0.26 0.74 -28.52
C GLY A 204 1.73 1.12 -28.51
N ILE A 205 2.33 1.20 -29.70
CA ILE A 205 3.73 1.57 -29.95
C ILE A 205 3.73 2.94 -30.62
N LEU A 206 4.53 3.87 -30.09
CA LEU A 206 4.89 5.11 -30.77
C LEU A 206 6.21 4.89 -31.53
N SER A 207 6.16 4.88 -32.87
CA SER A 207 7.37 4.74 -33.68
C SER A 207 8.20 6.02 -33.66
N LYS A 208 9.49 5.94 -34.03
CA LYS A 208 10.42 7.09 -34.03
C LYS A 208 9.95 8.28 -34.87
N ASN A 209 9.11 8.04 -35.87
CA ASN A 209 8.48 9.07 -36.70
C ASN A 209 7.16 9.62 -36.13
N GLY A 210 6.84 9.32 -34.86
CA GLY A 210 5.68 9.85 -34.15
C GLY A 210 4.33 9.18 -34.48
N ILE A 211 4.33 8.07 -35.22
CA ILE A 211 3.09 7.35 -35.54
C ILE A 211 2.78 6.38 -34.40
N TRP A 212 1.58 6.50 -33.83
CA TRP A 212 1.07 5.54 -32.87
C TRP A 212 0.35 4.39 -33.59
N SER A 213 0.58 3.16 -33.16
CA SER A 213 -0.13 1.98 -33.64
C SER A 213 -0.51 1.05 -32.49
N ALA A 214 -1.72 0.49 -32.50
CA ALA A 214 -2.13 -0.51 -31.51
C ALA A 214 -1.24 -1.76 -31.63
N LYS A 215 -0.71 -2.30 -30.52
CA LYS A 215 0.13 -3.50 -30.65
C LYS A 215 -0.75 -4.71 -30.95
N LYS A 216 -0.33 -5.51 -31.92
CA LYS A 216 -1.10 -6.63 -32.50
C LYS A 216 -1.05 -7.94 -31.70
N ASN A 217 -0.15 -8.09 -30.72
CA ASN A 217 0.19 -9.39 -30.11
C ASN A 217 0.26 -9.31 -28.58
N SER A 218 -0.53 -10.13 -27.87
CA SER A 218 -0.63 -10.19 -26.39
C SER A 218 0.66 -10.64 -25.67
N ASP A 219 1.50 -11.44 -26.32
CA ASP A 219 2.62 -12.13 -25.66
C ASP A 219 3.86 -11.24 -25.42
N GLY A 220 3.97 -10.11 -26.14
CA GLY A 220 4.94 -9.07 -25.83
C GLY A 220 4.53 -8.25 -24.59
N TYR A 221 3.22 -8.06 -24.39
CA TYR A 221 2.68 -7.24 -23.32
C TYR A 221 2.80 -7.87 -21.94
N LYS A 222 2.62 -9.19 -21.80
CA LYS A 222 2.85 -9.89 -20.52
C LYS A 222 4.27 -9.62 -20.01
N ARG A 223 5.28 -9.58 -20.90
CA ARG A 223 6.67 -9.27 -20.52
C ARG A 223 6.88 -7.81 -20.13
N GLU A 224 6.40 -6.87 -20.94
CA GLU A 224 6.44 -5.44 -20.57
C GLU A 224 5.76 -5.21 -19.22
N LEU A 225 4.66 -5.91 -18.94
CA LEU A 225 3.97 -5.79 -17.67
C LEU A 225 4.85 -6.16 -16.47
N TRP A 226 5.58 -7.26 -16.59
CA TRP A 226 6.47 -7.73 -15.54
C TRP A 226 7.59 -6.75 -15.24
N SER A 227 8.23 -6.26 -16.30
CA SER A 227 9.38 -5.38 -16.16
C SER A 227 9.00 -4.01 -15.61
N PHE A 228 7.80 -3.50 -15.94
CA PHE A 228 7.42 -2.14 -15.59
C PHE A 228 6.47 -2.02 -14.38
N TYR A 229 5.57 -2.98 -14.12
CA TYR A 229 4.46 -2.73 -13.19
C TYR A 229 4.32 -3.71 -12.04
N MET A 230 4.92 -4.89 -12.14
CA MET A 230 5.10 -5.78 -10.98
C MET A 230 5.93 -5.13 -9.86
N PRO A 231 6.96 -4.31 -10.14
CA PRO A 231 7.70 -3.63 -9.08
C PRO A 231 6.82 -2.80 -8.16
N GLY A 232 5.84 -2.06 -8.69
CA GLY A 232 4.92 -1.26 -7.87
C GLY A 232 4.02 -2.13 -6.97
N PHE A 233 3.53 -3.25 -7.49
CA PHE A 233 2.70 -4.17 -6.71
C PHE A 233 3.49 -4.87 -5.60
N ILE A 234 4.66 -5.41 -5.92
CA ILE A 234 5.57 -6.08 -4.97
C ILE A 234 6.02 -5.08 -3.90
N THR A 235 6.49 -3.90 -4.32
CA THR A 235 6.94 -2.84 -3.41
C THR A 235 5.80 -2.46 -2.47
N GLY A 236 4.57 -2.35 -2.97
CA GLY A 236 3.39 -2.11 -2.15
C GLY A 236 3.15 -3.22 -1.11
N ILE A 237 3.24 -4.49 -1.51
CA ILE A 237 3.12 -5.65 -0.60
C ILE A 237 4.19 -5.58 0.50
N GLU A 238 5.46 -5.47 0.12
CA GLU A 238 6.59 -5.50 1.05
C GLU A 238 6.51 -4.35 2.06
N ILE A 239 6.12 -3.16 1.60
CA ILE A 239 5.95 -2.00 2.47
C ILE A 239 4.78 -2.18 3.42
N ILE A 240 3.65 -2.72 2.98
CA ILE A 240 2.53 -3.01 3.89
C ILE A 240 3.00 -3.95 5.01
N VAL A 241 3.67 -5.06 4.66
CA VAL A 241 4.19 -6.03 5.63
C VAL A 241 5.18 -5.38 6.60
N MET A 242 6.12 -4.60 6.06
CA MET A 242 7.10 -3.84 6.85
C MET A 242 6.40 -2.88 7.83
N LEU A 243 5.44 -2.07 7.38
CA LEU A 243 4.73 -1.10 8.21
C LEU A 243 3.91 -1.78 9.31
N CYS A 244 3.25 -2.92 9.03
CA CYS A 244 2.58 -3.71 10.05
C CYS A 244 3.56 -4.23 11.12
N GLY A 245 4.73 -4.72 10.68
CA GLY A 245 5.81 -5.12 11.57
C GLY A 245 6.34 -3.97 12.44
N LEU A 246 6.42 -2.76 11.90
CA LEU A 246 6.86 -1.57 12.61
C LEU A 246 5.81 -1.10 13.64
N ILE A 247 4.55 -0.98 13.22
CA ILE A 247 3.44 -0.58 14.11
C ILE A 247 3.31 -1.57 15.27
N SER A 248 3.29 -2.88 15.00
CA SER A 248 3.09 -3.91 16.03
C SER A 248 4.20 -3.96 17.08
N ARG A 249 5.45 -3.65 16.70
CA ARG A 249 6.61 -3.63 17.61
C ARG A 249 6.78 -2.32 18.36
N ASN A 250 6.04 -1.27 18.01
CA ASN A 250 6.14 0.01 18.69
C ASN A 250 5.61 -0.09 20.13
N SER A 251 6.37 0.44 21.09
CA SER A 251 6.05 0.37 22.52
C SER A 251 4.72 1.05 22.87
N LYS A 252 4.32 2.09 22.13
CA LYS A 252 3.04 2.80 22.28
C LYS A 252 1.85 1.93 21.89
N VAL A 253 2.04 0.95 21.01
CA VAL A 253 0.98 0.05 20.49
C VAL A 253 0.81 -1.19 21.37
N ASN A 254 1.87 -1.61 22.08
CA ASN A 254 1.89 -2.78 22.97
C ASN A 254 1.31 -4.06 22.32
N SER A 255 1.89 -4.45 21.19
CA SER A 255 1.61 -5.69 20.42
C SER A 255 0.13 -5.98 20.11
N PHE A 256 -0.76 -4.97 20.11
CA PHE A 256 -2.21 -5.13 19.93
C PHE A 256 -2.91 -6.04 20.97
N ASN A 257 -2.27 -6.32 22.11
CA ASN A 257 -2.72 -7.36 23.05
C ASN A 257 -3.88 -6.98 23.98
N LEU A 258 -4.31 -5.71 24.01
CA LEU A 258 -5.04 -5.16 25.17
C LEU A 258 -6.57 -5.04 25.03
N LEU A 259 -7.17 -5.36 23.88
CA LEU A 259 -8.61 -5.09 23.64
C LEU A 259 -9.44 -6.27 23.11
N THR A 260 -8.80 -7.40 22.74
CA THR A 260 -9.34 -8.70 22.21
C THR A 260 -10.17 -8.57 20.91
N SER A 261 -10.14 -9.48 19.90
CA SER A 261 -10.04 -10.96 19.85
C SER A 261 -9.52 -11.54 18.48
N LYS A 262 -9.76 -12.86 18.26
CA LYS A 262 -9.46 -13.78 17.12
C LYS A 262 -9.10 -13.15 15.76
N LYS A 263 -8.17 -13.80 15.06
CA LYS A 263 -7.76 -13.39 13.73
C LYS A 263 -8.82 -13.76 12.69
N TYR A 264 -8.95 -12.95 11.64
CA TYR A 264 -9.95 -13.17 10.57
C TYR A 264 -9.81 -14.51 9.85
N PHE A 265 -8.63 -15.11 9.90
CA PHE A 265 -8.31 -16.35 9.22
C PHE A 265 -8.06 -17.53 10.19
N GLU A 266 -8.48 -17.43 11.45
CA GLU A 266 -8.41 -18.50 12.48
C GLU A 266 -9.73 -19.26 12.67
#